data_AF-A0A542S818-F1
#
_entry.id   AF-A0A542S818-F1
#
_cell.length_a   1.000
_cell.length_b   1.000
_cell.length_c   1.000
_cell.angle_alpha   90.00
_cell.angle_beta   90.00
_cell.angle_gamma   90.00
#
_symmetry.space_group_name_H-M   'P 1'
#
loop_
_entity.id
_entity.type
_entity.pdbx_description
1 polymer ?
#
loop_
_entity_poly.entity_id
_entity_poly.type
_entity_poly.pdbx_seq_one_letter_code
_entity_poly.pdbx_strand_id
1 'polypeptide(L)'
;MTDDQPQDKKPDDIGSVGEEAMKLLGAFADLARQHGGDAAGGVGNLAGQAAAMAHEVGEHIATDAVECKYCPVCRVVHAVRQTSPEVKAHLMVAASSLLQAAASLMETSPENGTRTSEVQRIDLDDPEEPTP
;
A
#
# COMPACT_ATOMS: atom_id res chain seq x y z
N MET A 1 -24.72 -15.60 -41.21
CA MET A 1 -23.73 -16.47 -40.56
C MET A 1 -22.49 -15.63 -40.42
N THR A 2 -22.36 -14.96 -39.28
CA THR A 2 -21.19 -14.13 -38.96
C THR A 2 -20.32 -14.98 -38.05
N ASP A 3 -19.08 -15.21 -38.47
CA ASP A 3 -18.06 -15.92 -37.70
C ASP A 3 -17.81 -15.22 -36.35
N ASP A 4 -18.12 -15.93 -35.28
CA ASP A 4 -17.71 -15.63 -33.91
C ASP A 4 -16.24 -16.06 -33.78
N GLN A 5 -15.31 -15.13 -33.98
CA GLN A 5 -13.90 -15.37 -33.73
C GLN A 5 -13.66 -15.35 -32.22
N PRO A 6 -13.18 -16.45 -31.61
CA PRO A 6 -12.93 -16.50 -30.18
C PRO A 6 -11.79 -15.56 -29.83
N GLN A 7 -12.09 -14.53 -29.04
CA GLN A 7 -11.08 -13.62 -28.52
C GLN A 7 -10.24 -14.35 -27.48
N ASP A 8 -9.04 -14.76 -27.89
CA ASP A 8 -7.99 -15.32 -27.06
C ASP A 8 -7.55 -14.24 -26.04
N LYS A 9 -8.22 -14.23 -24.87
CA LYS A 9 -7.84 -13.38 -23.74
C LYS A 9 -6.46 -13.86 -23.26
N LYS A 10 -5.41 -13.18 -23.71
CA LYS A 10 -4.06 -13.33 -23.16
C LYS A 10 -4.17 -13.20 -21.63
N PRO A 11 -3.65 -14.16 -20.85
CA PRO A 11 -3.60 -14.03 -19.41
C PRO A 11 -2.83 -12.76 -19.08
N ASP A 12 -3.38 -11.93 -18.20
CA ASP A 12 -2.74 -10.70 -17.74
C ASP A 12 -1.35 -11.05 -17.19
N ASP A 13 -0.32 -10.70 -17.94
CA ASP A 13 1.07 -10.98 -17.61
C ASP A 13 1.45 -10.04 -16.47
N ILE A 14 1.37 -10.54 -15.23
CA ILE A 14 1.79 -9.80 -14.05
C ILE A 14 3.29 -9.53 -14.23
N GLY A 15 3.66 -8.25 -14.36
CA GLY A 15 5.04 -7.82 -14.54
C GLY A 15 5.97 -8.34 -13.44
N SER A 16 7.28 -8.18 -13.64
CA SER A 16 8.26 -8.68 -12.66
C SER A 16 8.04 -8.07 -11.27
N VAL A 17 8.28 -8.85 -10.21
CA VAL A 17 8.18 -8.37 -8.81
C VAL A 17 9.00 -7.10 -8.58
N GLY A 18 10.16 -6.98 -9.25
CA GLY A 18 11.01 -5.79 -9.18
C GLY A 18 10.34 -4.55 -9.77
N GLU A 19 9.71 -4.69 -10.94
CA GLU A 19 8.94 -3.61 -11.59
C GLU A 19 7.81 -3.11 -10.68
N GLU A 20 7.01 -4.04 -10.13
CA GLU A 20 5.89 -3.71 -9.25
C GLU A 20 6.35 -3.12 -7.90
N ALA A 21 7.47 -3.59 -7.36
CA ALA A 21 8.08 -3.01 -6.17
C ALA A 21 8.54 -1.56 -6.40
N MET A 22 9.09 -1.27 -7.58
CA MET A 22 9.50 0.10 -7.95
C MET A 22 8.28 1.02 -8.13
N LYS A 23 7.18 0.51 -8.71
CA LYS A 23 5.92 1.26 -8.79
C LYS A 23 5.36 1.58 -7.41
N LEU A 24 5.36 0.59 -6.50
CA LEU A 24 4.93 0.78 -5.12
C LEU A 24 5.80 1.82 -4.39
N LEU A 25 7.12 1.75 -4.55
CA LEU A 25 8.05 2.72 -3.98
C LEU A 25 7.83 4.13 -4.53
N GLY A 26 7.53 4.25 -5.82
CA GLY A 26 7.14 5.51 -6.45
C GLY A 26 5.88 6.11 -5.82
N ALA A 27 4.83 5.30 -5.61
CA ALA A 27 3.60 5.75 -4.95
C ALA A 27 3.86 6.21 -3.50
N PHE A 28 4.73 5.52 -2.76
CA PHE A 28 5.13 5.96 -1.42
C PHE A 28 5.93 7.27 -1.44
N ALA A 29 6.82 7.47 -2.41
CA ALA A 29 7.56 8.72 -2.58
C ALA A 29 6.62 9.89 -2.91
N ASP A 30 5.59 9.66 -3.74
CA ASP A 30 4.55 10.65 -4.02
C ASP A 30 3.75 11.02 -2.78
N LEU A 31 3.36 10.05 -1.95
CA LEU A 31 2.66 10.29 -0.70
C LEU A 31 3.53 11.07 0.29
N ALA A 32 4.80 10.70 0.42
CA ALA A 32 5.75 11.39 1.30
C ALA A 32 5.93 12.86 0.89
N ARG A 33 5.97 13.15 -0.41
CA ARG A 33 6.02 14.53 -0.93
C ARG A 33 4.75 15.33 -0.60
N GLN A 34 3.58 14.69 -0.65
CA GLN A 34 2.30 15.32 -0.32
C GLN A 34 2.17 15.66 1.18
N HIS A 35 2.74 14.84 2.06
CA HIS A 35 2.65 15.02 3.52
C HIS A 35 3.90 15.64 4.18
N GLY A 36 5.01 15.80 3.45
CA GLY A 36 6.26 16.36 3.95
C GLY A 36 6.24 17.88 4.20
N GLY A 37 5.23 18.60 3.69
CA GLY A 37 5.06 20.04 3.89
C GLY A 37 4.63 20.43 5.31
N ASP A 38 4.03 19.52 6.08
CA ASP A 38 3.47 19.78 7.42
C ASP A 38 4.42 19.40 8.58
N ALA A 39 5.66 18.97 8.27
CA ALA A 39 6.64 18.49 9.26
C ALA A 39 7.25 19.59 10.15
N ALA A 40 6.83 20.85 10.02
CA ALA A 40 7.31 21.95 10.87
C ALA A 40 6.71 21.93 12.30
N GLY A 41 5.74 21.06 12.58
CA GLY A 41 4.97 21.00 13.83
C GLY A 41 5.17 19.73 14.68
N GLY A 42 6.40 19.42 15.09
CA GLY A 42 6.68 18.65 16.32
C GLY A 42 6.48 17.13 16.29
N VAL A 43 7.61 16.41 16.29
CA VAL A 43 7.72 14.93 16.37
C VAL A 43 6.88 14.29 17.50
N GLY A 44 6.69 14.99 18.63
CA GLY A 44 5.89 14.48 19.75
C GLY A 44 4.38 14.40 19.47
N ASN A 45 3.82 15.31 18.67
CA ASN A 45 2.39 15.31 18.35
C ASN A 45 2.07 14.26 17.26
N LEU A 46 2.99 14.07 16.30
CA LEU A 46 2.90 12.98 15.34
C LEU A 46 3.01 11.60 16.01
N ALA A 47 3.95 11.42 16.95
CA ALA A 47 4.08 10.15 17.67
C ALA A 47 2.80 9.82 18.48
N GLY A 48 2.20 10.81 19.13
CA GLY A 48 0.93 10.66 19.85
C GLY A 48 -0.26 10.33 18.93
N GLN A 49 -0.39 11.04 17.81
CA GLN A 49 -1.44 10.74 16.81
C GLN A 49 -1.24 9.38 16.16
N ALA A 50 -0.02 9.01 15.79
CA ALA A 50 0.28 7.71 15.21
C ALA A 50 -0.07 6.58 16.19
N ALA A 51 0.20 6.74 17.48
CA ALA A 51 -0.18 5.76 18.51
C ALA A 51 -1.69 5.64 18.67
N ALA A 52 -2.43 6.75 18.66
CA ALA A 52 -3.90 6.74 18.76
C ALA A 52 -4.54 6.09 17.52
N MET A 53 -4.08 6.45 16.32
CA MET A 53 -4.54 5.85 15.07
C MET A 53 -4.19 4.36 15.00
N ALA A 54 -2.99 3.96 15.44
CA ALA A 54 -2.59 2.57 15.49
C ALA A 54 -3.44 1.75 16.48
N HIS A 55 -3.89 2.37 17.58
CA HIS A 55 -4.81 1.73 18.52
C HIS A 55 -6.19 1.53 17.88
N GLU A 56 -6.77 2.56 17.27
CA GLU A 56 -8.10 2.51 16.63
C GLU A 56 -8.12 1.52 15.45
N VAL A 57 -7.11 1.57 14.58
CA VAL A 57 -6.93 0.60 13.49
C VAL A 57 -6.67 -0.80 14.05
N GLY A 58 -5.96 -0.90 15.17
CA GLY A 58 -5.67 -2.16 15.85
C GLY A 58 -6.90 -2.91 16.36
N GLU A 59 -7.98 -2.21 16.69
CA GLU A 59 -9.26 -2.79 17.09
C GLU A 59 -10.02 -3.42 15.91
N HIS A 60 -9.77 -2.95 14.69
CA HIS A 60 -10.47 -3.41 13.48
C HIS A 60 -9.61 -4.29 12.55
N ILE A 61 -8.30 -4.35 12.76
CA ILE A 61 -7.37 -5.16 11.97
C ILE A 61 -7.01 -6.47 12.68
N ALA A 62 -7.02 -7.56 11.90
CA ALA A 62 -6.66 -8.90 12.36
C ALA A 62 -7.52 -9.37 13.55
N THR A 63 -8.84 -9.23 13.40
CA THR A 63 -9.89 -9.64 14.37
C THR A 63 -10.18 -11.15 14.34
N ASP A 64 -9.32 -11.94 13.67
CA ASP A 64 -9.49 -13.38 13.38
C ASP A 64 -10.74 -13.76 12.58
N ALA A 65 -11.45 -12.78 12.02
CA ALA A 65 -12.56 -13.01 11.11
C ALA A 65 -12.10 -13.70 9.80
N VAL A 66 -13.01 -14.36 9.09
CA VAL A 66 -12.68 -15.19 7.92
C VAL A 66 -12.05 -14.36 6.78
N GLU A 67 -12.48 -13.12 6.63
CA GLU A 67 -11.94 -12.12 5.72
C GLU A 67 -10.47 -11.79 6.00
N CYS A 68 -10.02 -11.86 7.26
CA CYS A 68 -8.63 -11.60 7.63
C CYS A 68 -7.66 -12.67 7.12
N LYS A 69 -8.16 -13.88 6.76
CA LYS A 69 -7.34 -14.94 6.18
C LYS A 69 -6.89 -14.64 4.74
N TYR A 70 -7.58 -13.72 4.06
CA TYR A 70 -7.31 -13.39 2.66
C TYR A 70 -6.75 -11.97 2.48
N CYS A 71 -6.92 -11.08 3.45
CA CYS A 71 -6.35 -9.73 3.42
C CYS A 71 -4.81 -9.73 3.58
N PRO A 72 -4.02 -9.21 2.61
CA PRO A 72 -2.56 -9.16 2.71
C PRO A 72 -2.04 -8.38 3.92
N VAL A 73 -2.69 -7.27 4.26
CA VAL A 73 -2.34 -6.45 5.43
C VAL A 73 -2.54 -7.25 6.72
N CYS A 74 -3.68 -7.95 6.84
CA CYS A 74 -3.95 -8.77 8.03
C CYS A 74 -2.95 -9.92 8.17
N ARG A 75 -2.51 -10.55 7.07
CA ARG A 75 -1.47 -11.59 7.10
C ARG A 75 -0.13 -11.04 7.61
N VAL A 76 0.28 -9.86 7.15
CA VAL A 76 1.52 -9.21 7.62
C VAL A 76 1.39 -8.87 9.11
N VAL A 77 0.28 -8.26 9.54
CA VAL A 77 0.06 -7.93 10.95
C VAL A 77 0.07 -9.17 11.83
N HIS A 78 -0.56 -10.26 11.41
CA HIS A 78 -0.54 -11.53 12.12
C HIS A 78 0.89 -12.07 12.27
N ALA A 79 1.68 -12.06 11.18
CA ALA A 79 3.08 -12.50 11.22
C ALA A 79 3.91 -11.67 12.21
N VAL A 80 3.75 -10.34 12.20
CA VAL A 80 4.46 -9.45 13.14
C VAL A 80 3.98 -9.70 14.58
N ARG A 81 2.69 -9.88 14.83
CA ARG A 81 2.14 -10.12 16.18
C ARG A 81 2.71 -11.40 16.81
N GLN A 82 2.90 -12.45 16.01
CA GLN A 82 3.44 -13.75 16.44
C GLN A 82 4.96 -13.74 16.73
N THR A 83 5.68 -12.66 16.40
CA THR A 83 7.11 -12.55 16.74
C THR A 83 7.33 -12.26 18.23
N SER A 84 8.45 -12.74 18.77
CA SER A 84 8.82 -12.45 20.17
C SER A 84 9.16 -10.96 20.37
N PRO A 85 9.03 -10.42 21.59
CA PRO A 85 9.37 -9.03 21.88
C PRO A 85 10.81 -8.65 21.49
N GLU A 86 11.75 -9.58 21.66
CA GLU A 86 13.16 -9.40 21.29
C GLU A 86 13.30 -9.27 19.78
N VAL A 87 12.62 -10.13 19.02
CA VAL A 87 12.61 -10.08 17.54
C VAL A 87 12.00 -8.76 17.07
N LYS A 88 10.90 -8.30 17.69
CA LYS A 88 10.28 -7.01 17.37
C LYS A 88 11.26 -5.85 17.57
N ALA A 89 12.02 -5.85 18.66
CA ALA A 89 13.03 -4.82 18.91
C ALA A 89 14.11 -4.80 17.82
N HIS A 90 14.62 -5.97 17.42
CA HIS A 90 15.58 -6.07 16.31
C HIS A 90 14.98 -5.62 14.97
N LEU A 91 13.72 -5.95 14.72
CA LEU A 91 12.99 -5.54 13.51
C LEU A 91 12.81 -4.02 13.45
N MET A 92 12.52 -3.37 14.58
CA MET A 92 12.43 -1.92 14.64
C MET A 92 13.77 -1.23 14.37
N VAL A 93 14.87 -1.78 14.89
CA VAL A 93 16.21 -1.26 14.60
C VAL A 93 16.52 -1.40 13.10
N ALA A 94 16.27 -2.57 12.51
CA ALA A 94 16.47 -2.80 11.09
C ALA A 94 15.58 -1.89 10.22
N ALA A 95 14.31 -1.73 10.59
CA ALA A 95 13.38 -0.84 9.90
C ALA A 95 13.84 0.61 9.94
N SER A 96 14.37 1.07 11.08
CA SER A 96 14.93 2.42 11.22
C SER A 96 16.14 2.63 10.30
N SER A 97 17.05 1.66 10.25
CA SER A 97 18.21 1.72 9.35
C SER A 97 17.81 1.70 7.87
N LEU A 98 16.80 0.90 7.52
CA LEU A 98 16.25 0.86 6.16
C LEU A 98 15.64 2.20 5.76
N LEU A 99 14.84 2.81 6.63
CA LEU A 99 14.21 4.12 6.39
C LEU A 99 15.27 5.23 6.25
N GLN A 100 16.32 5.20 7.05
CA GLN A 100 17.45 6.12 6.93
C GLN A 100 18.15 5.96 5.57
N ALA A 101 18.43 4.72 5.15
CA ALA A 101 19.03 4.46 3.85
C ALA A 101 18.11 4.92 2.69
N ALA A 102 16.80 4.68 2.80
CA ALA A 102 15.83 5.14 1.83
C ALA A 102 15.78 6.67 1.73
N ALA A 103 15.81 7.37 2.87
CA ALA A 103 15.87 8.83 2.90
C ALA A 103 17.12 9.37 2.20
N SER A 104 18.29 8.75 2.44
CA SER A 104 19.53 9.12 1.75
C SER A 104 19.47 8.87 0.23
N LEU A 105 18.79 7.83 -0.23
CA LEU A 105 18.59 7.59 -1.67
C LEU A 105 17.64 8.62 -2.29
N MET A 106 16.58 9.01 -1.59
CA MET A 106 15.61 10.00 -2.06
C MET A 106 16.22 11.40 -2.23
N GLU A 107 17.20 11.75 -1.39
CA GLU A 107 17.96 13.01 -1.50
C GLU A 107 18.78 13.10 -2.80
N THR A 108 19.02 11.96 -3.47
CA THR A 108 19.82 11.89 -4.71
C THR A 108 19.00 11.89 -6.00
N SER A 109 17.67 12.07 -5.94
CA SER A 109 16.81 11.89 -7.13
C SER A 109 16.69 13.15 -8.01
N PRO A 110 17.05 13.10 -9.31
CA PRO A 110 16.75 14.15 -10.26
C PRO A 110 15.27 14.14 -10.67
N GLU A 111 14.71 15.32 -10.85
CA GLU A 111 13.28 15.55 -11.07
C GLU A 111 12.81 14.93 -12.39
N ASN A 112 11.98 13.89 -12.33
CA ASN A 112 11.43 13.24 -13.52
C ASN A 112 9.89 13.24 -13.50
N GLY A 113 9.34 14.21 -14.24
CA GLY A 113 8.17 14.10 -15.11
C GLY A 113 6.90 13.44 -14.57
N THR A 114 5.95 14.28 -14.16
CA THR A 114 4.51 14.02 -14.01
C THR A 114 3.96 12.96 -14.98
N ARG A 115 3.51 11.83 -14.43
CA ARG A 115 2.44 11.04 -15.05
C ARG A 115 1.37 10.76 -14.00
N THR A 116 0.23 11.40 -14.21
CA THR A 116 -1.01 11.26 -13.45
C THR A 116 -1.51 9.81 -13.54
N SER A 117 -1.50 9.10 -12.43
CA SER A 117 -2.17 7.79 -12.33
C SER A 117 -3.66 8.04 -12.08
N GLU A 118 -4.42 8.09 -13.17
CA GLU A 118 -5.88 8.19 -13.18
C GLU A 118 -6.44 6.78 -12.96
N VAL A 119 -6.96 6.50 -11.76
CA VAL A 119 -7.71 5.27 -11.50
C VAL A 119 -9.04 5.35 -12.28
N GLN A 120 -9.33 4.33 -13.09
CA GLN A 120 -10.63 4.23 -13.76
C GLN A 120 -11.73 4.11 -12.72
N ARG A 121 -12.62 5.12 -12.67
CA ARG A 121 -13.90 5.01 -11.97
C ARG A 121 -14.80 4.10 -12.78
N ILE A 122 -15.08 2.92 -12.24
CA ILE A 122 -16.14 2.03 -12.72
C ILE A 122 -17.44 2.56 -12.12
N ASP A 123 -18.38 2.97 -12.97
CA ASP A 123 -19.72 3.34 -12.55
C ASP A 123 -20.50 2.06 -12.23
N LEU A 124 -21.02 1.93 -11.02
CA LEU A 124 -21.69 0.72 -10.52
C LEU A 124 -23.23 0.86 -10.51
N ASP A 125 -23.75 1.96 -11.06
CA ASP A 125 -25.18 2.32 -11.02
C ASP A 125 -25.90 2.02 -12.35
N ASP A 126 -25.74 0.81 -12.91
CA ASP A 126 -26.57 0.34 -14.03
C ASP A 126 -27.47 -0.83 -13.56
N PRO A 127 -28.69 -0.55 -13.07
CA PRO A 127 -29.68 -1.61 -12.86
C PRO A 127 -30.20 -2.08 -14.23
N GLU A 128 -29.79 -3.27 -14.65
CA GLU A 128 -30.35 -3.98 -15.80
C GLU A 128 -31.89 -4.06 -15.67
N GLU A 129 -32.62 -3.29 -16.48
CA GLU A 129 -34.06 -3.47 -16.63
C GLU A 129 -34.34 -4.74 -17.45
N PRO A 130 -35.13 -5.70 -16.93
CA PRO A 130 -35.53 -6.87 -17.69
C PRO A 130 -36.54 -6.47 -18.77
N THR A 131 -36.17 -6.62 -20.03
CA THR A 131 -37.11 -6.43 -21.15
C THR A 131 -37.99 -7.68 -21.33
N PRO A 132 -39.31 -7.51 -21.56
CA PRO A 132 -40.30 -8.60 -21.61
C PRO A 132 -40.27 -9.43 -22.89
#